data_AF-B8CMQ3-F1
#
_entry.id   AF-B8CMQ3-F1
#
_cell.length_a   1.000
_cell.length_b   1.000
_cell.length_c   1.000
_cell.angle_alpha   90.00
_cell.angle_beta   90.00
_cell.angle_gamma   90.00
#
_symmetry.space_group_name_H-M   'P 1'
#
loop_
_entity.id
_entity.type
_entity.pdbx_description
1 polymer ?
#
loop_
_entity_poly.entity_id
_entity_poly.type
_entity_poly.pdbx_seq_one_letter_code
_entity_poly.pdbx_strand_id
1 'polypeptide(L)'
;MAAKRQYQQSIEDFFDSGSSSSFEYGVAISYPENASKTKHAWIEQGTVHYEFSLDYIKENNHPHILYRNFKTLFEYMDEQNIVGLTSKENQLGIFERTLGVRSKTEYVYGVAFTQLEMASMGQIFTYSNIPKGLGHSLEDILKAVFNNILPELYDLPSNANLTVPTANASALEKIRIIAPEFESILKQYKLFVENKQIDFELLQMSSGPTAIKDISSLNSNKYIYINKDVQEVNFLTHLLFSDQTMLTYVDPFKDKKYRNFVDLLVKEEEIKFGNYEEYQHENLNYLIDKNYISADENNNIKVTNWNRILILRDVFENEVASLHHYPADIQDEVINMSNDGIVYFGNSLFSVPEQNYFNYYLNKSEFTNGHDLRNSYLHGTQANPTEIHLHENSYLLYLKILILAIFKIEDDLFIYKKLMAN
;
A
#
# COMPACT_ATOMS: atom_id res chain seq x y z
N MET A 1 -14.95 19.60 19.97
CA MET A 1 -14.59 18.86 21.21
C MET A 1 -15.77 18.14 21.84
N ALA A 2 -16.94 18.76 22.02
CA ALA A 2 -18.13 18.10 22.60
C ALA A 2 -18.65 16.91 21.75
N ALA A 3 -18.74 17.07 20.42
CA ALA A 3 -19.21 15.99 19.52
C ALA A 3 -18.28 14.75 19.50
N LYS A 4 -16.96 14.94 19.61
CA LYS A 4 -15.99 13.84 19.68
C LYS A 4 -16.14 13.03 20.97
N ARG A 5 -16.37 13.72 22.10
CA ARG A 5 -16.64 13.07 23.39
C ARG A 5 -17.96 12.32 23.38
N GLN A 6 -19.00 12.89 22.80
CA GLN A 6 -20.32 12.27 22.70
C GLN A 6 -20.34 11.04 21.78
N TYR A 7 -19.52 11.06 20.71
CA TYR A 7 -19.30 9.89 19.85
C TYR A 7 -18.52 8.78 20.57
N GLN A 8 -17.45 9.12 21.28
CA GLN A 8 -16.70 8.15 22.10
C GLN A 8 -17.60 7.51 23.17
N GLN A 9 -18.43 8.32 23.82
CA GLN A 9 -19.37 7.86 24.84
C GLN A 9 -20.45 6.95 24.24
N SER A 10 -20.97 7.25 23.05
CA SER A 10 -21.91 6.38 22.32
C SER A 10 -21.30 5.05 21.90
N ILE A 11 -20.00 5.01 21.63
CA ILE A 11 -19.28 3.77 21.31
C ILE A 11 -19.07 2.95 22.60
N GLU A 12 -18.62 3.60 23.68
CA GLU A 12 -18.48 2.98 25.00
C GLU A 12 -19.82 2.37 25.46
N ASP A 13 -20.93 3.11 25.37
CA ASP A 13 -22.27 2.64 25.73
C ASP A 13 -22.73 1.42 24.89
N PHE A 14 -22.32 1.35 23.61
CA PHE A 14 -22.63 0.22 22.73
C PHE A 14 -21.85 -1.04 23.13
N PHE A 15 -20.56 -0.89 23.49
CA PHE A 15 -19.74 -2.00 23.95
C PHE A 15 -20.05 -2.44 25.39
N ASP A 16 -20.45 -1.52 26.28
CA ASP A 16 -20.82 -1.80 27.68
C ASP A 16 -22.21 -2.45 27.82
N SER A 17 -23.05 -2.39 26.78
CA SER A 17 -24.26 -3.21 26.73
C SER A 17 -23.84 -4.68 26.62
N GLY A 18 -24.09 -5.47 27.68
CA GLY A 18 -23.67 -6.88 27.86
C GLY A 18 -24.16 -7.90 26.81
N SER A 19 -24.52 -7.43 25.62
CA SER A 19 -24.78 -8.15 24.37
C SER A 19 -23.61 -8.08 23.37
N SER A 20 -22.52 -7.37 23.67
CA SER A 20 -21.36 -7.28 22.78
C SER A 20 -20.35 -8.41 23.08
N SER A 21 -20.13 -9.31 22.11
CA SER A 21 -18.96 -10.18 22.14
C SER A 21 -17.73 -9.32 21.83
N SER A 22 -16.82 -9.11 22.78
CA SER A 22 -15.55 -8.44 22.52
C SER A 22 -14.75 -9.27 21.51
N PHE A 23 -14.40 -8.67 20.37
CA PHE A 23 -13.55 -9.30 19.36
C PHE A 23 -12.12 -8.79 19.55
N GLU A 24 -11.23 -9.66 20.02
CA GLU A 24 -9.81 -9.35 20.18
C GLU A 24 -9.04 -9.74 18.93
N TYR A 25 -8.07 -8.90 18.54
CA TYR A 25 -7.17 -9.17 17.45
C TYR A 25 -5.76 -8.67 17.76
N GLY A 26 -4.75 -9.35 17.22
CA GLY A 26 -3.36 -9.10 17.56
C GLY A 26 -2.38 -9.49 16.46
N VAL A 27 -1.10 -9.19 16.70
CA VAL A 27 0.00 -9.65 15.85
C VAL A 27 1.15 -10.16 16.72
N ALA A 28 1.67 -11.33 16.39
CA ALA A 28 2.85 -11.92 17.00
C ALA A 28 3.94 -12.12 15.94
N ILE A 29 5.19 -11.73 16.25
CA ILE A 29 6.30 -11.82 15.31
C ILE A 29 7.46 -12.53 16.00
N SER A 30 8.06 -13.49 15.30
CA SER A 30 9.23 -14.21 15.78
C SER A 30 10.24 -14.48 14.66
N TYR A 31 11.48 -14.72 15.07
CA TYR A 31 12.60 -14.99 14.17
C TYR A 31 13.30 -16.30 14.57
N PRO A 32 12.70 -17.47 14.27
CA PRO A 32 13.28 -18.74 14.64
C PRO A 32 14.58 -19.05 13.89
N GLU A 33 15.51 -19.71 14.57
CA GLU A 33 16.64 -20.41 13.95
C GLU A 33 16.18 -21.78 13.44
N ASN A 34 16.86 -22.29 12.41
CA ASN A 34 16.58 -23.54 11.70
C ASN A 34 15.14 -23.63 11.15
N ALA A 35 14.60 -22.50 10.72
CA ALA A 35 13.25 -22.44 10.15
C ALA A 35 13.17 -23.19 8.82
N SER A 36 12.09 -23.97 8.62
CA SER A 36 11.87 -24.73 7.38
C SER A 36 11.46 -23.88 6.17
N LYS A 37 10.99 -22.64 6.43
CA LYS A 37 10.58 -21.67 5.43
C LYS A 37 11.21 -20.31 5.76
N THR A 38 11.46 -19.50 4.72
CA THR A 38 11.93 -18.12 4.87
C THR A 38 10.89 -17.23 5.55
N LYS A 39 9.62 -17.47 5.24
CA LYS A 39 8.45 -16.82 5.84
C LYS A 39 7.34 -17.84 6.07
N HIS A 40 6.68 -17.73 7.21
CA HIS A 40 5.48 -18.49 7.53
C HIS A 40 4.51 -17.59 8.29
N ALA A 41 3.21 -17.68 7.97
CA ALA A 41 2.17 -16.93 8.65
C ALA A 41 0.91 -17.77 8.83
N TRP A 42 0.25 -17.62 9.97
CA TRP A 42 -1.01 -18.28 10.28
C TRP A 42 -1.84 -17.42 11.23
N ILE A 43 -3.12 -17.77 11.38
CA ILE A 43 -4.04 -17.07 12.28
C ILE A 43 -4.45 -18.03 13.39
N GLU A 44 -4.32 -17.58 14.63
CA GLU A 44 -4.77 -18.31 15.82
C GLU A 44 -5.49 -17.34 16.75
N GLN A 45 -6.75 -17.64 17.09
CA GLN A 45 -7.55 -16.86 18.05
C GLN A 45 -7.57 -15.34 17.77
N GLY A 46 -7.71 -14.92 16.50
CA GLY A 46 -7.73 -13.51 16.11
C GLY A 46 -6.34 -12.83 16.04
N THR A 47 -5.27 -13.56 16.41
CA THR A 47 -3.89 -13.10 16.28
C THR A 47 -3.28 -13.61 14.98
N VAL A 48 -2.66 -12.72 14.22
CA VAL A 48 -1.84 -13.09 13.05
C VAL A 48 -0.41 -13.33 13.52
N HIS A 49 0.09 -14.54 13.31
CA HIS A 49 1.46 -14.92 13.65
C HIS A 49 2.35 -14.83 12.41
N TYR A 50 3.52 -14.22 12.57
CA TYR A 50 4.56 -14.19 11.55
C TYR A 50 5.86 -14.80 12.08
N GLU A 51 6.40 -15.72 11.30
CA GLU A 51 7.72 -16.32 11.50
C GLU A 51 8.61 -15.97 10.31
N PHE A 52 9.78 -15.40 10.59
CA PHE A 52 10.80 -15.10 9.59
C PHE A 52 12.09 -15.84 9.92
N SER A 53 12.65 -16.58 8.96
CA SER A 53 13.91 -17.32 9.19
C SER A 53 15.04 -16.38 9.58
N LEU A 54 15.59 -16.55 10.78
CA LEU A 54 16.73 -15.77 11.23
C LEU A 54 18.00 -16.13 10.44
N ASP A 55 18.15 -17.40 10.06
CA ASP A 55 19.30 -17.89 9.27
C ASP A 55 19.32 -17.23 7.89
N TYR A 56 18.15 -17.16 7.22
CA TYR A 56 18.04 -16.46 5.94
C TYR A 56 18.53 -15.01 6.03
N ILE A 57 18.16 -14.28 7.10
CA ILE A 57 18.59 -12.88 7.28
C ILE A 57 20.10 -12.81 7.56
N LYS A 58 20.65 -13.69 8.39
CA LYS A 58 22.08 -13.74 8.74
C LYS A 58 22.96 -14.06 7.52
N GLU A 59 22.51 -14.98 6.67
CA GLU A 59 23.18 -15.38 5.44
C GLU A 59 23.12 -14.29 4.36
N ASN A 60 22.06 -13.47 4.34
CA ASN A 60 21.82 -12.43 3.36
C ASN A 60 21.94 -11.01 3.96
N ASN A 61 23.10 -10.72 4.55
CA ASN A 61 23.31 -9.53 5.38
C ASN A 61 23.85 -8.27 4.64
N HIS A 62 23.94 -8.31 3.31
CA HIS A 62 24.32 -7.10 2.56
C HIS A 62 23.29 -5.98 2.81
N PRO A 63 23.69 -4.71 3.01
CA PRO A 63 22.78 -3.62 3.34
C PRO A 63 21.57 -3.49 2.40
N HIS A 64 21.77 -3.66 1.08
CA HIS A 64 20.66 -3.65 0.12
C HIS A 64 19.66 -4.79 0.35
N ILE A 65 20.12 -5.99 0.72
CA ILE A 65 19.23 -7.13 0.97
C ILE A 65 18.50 -6.97 2.31
N LEU A 66 19.20 -6.50 3.35
CA LEU A 66 18.57 -6.17 4.64
C LEU A 66 17.47 -5.12 4.50
N TYR A 67 17.70 -4.11 3.67
CA TYR A 67 16.67 -3.15 3.27
C TYR A 67 15.52 -3.82 2.49
N ARG A 68 15.83 -4.65 1.50
CA ARG A 68 14.80 -5.33 0.68
C ARG A 68 13.94 -6.33 1.45
N ASN A 69 14.36 -6.80 2.62
CA ASN A 69 13.53 -7.65 3.48
C ASN A 69 12.19 -6.99 3.87
N PHE A 70 12.12 -5.65 3.92
CA PHE A 70 10.85 -4.95 4.09
C PHE A 70 9.86 -5.19 2.94
N LYS A 71 10.36 -5.41 1.73
CA LYS A 71 9.56 -5.86 0.58
C LYS A 71 9.39 -7.38 0.60
N THR A 72 10.49 -8.14 0.63
CA THR A 72 10.46 -9.58 0.34
C THR A 72 9.95 -10.45 1.49
N LEU A 73 10.18 -10.06 2.74
CA LEU A 73 9.66 -10.77 3.91
C LEU A 73 8.39 -10.11 4.43
N PHE A 74 8.39 -8.79 4.56
CA PHE A 74 7.33 -8.06 5.25
C PHE A 74 6.22 -7.54 4.33
N GLU A 75 6.38 -7.62 3.00
CA GLU A 75 5.37 -7.24 2.01
C GLU A 75 4.89 -5.78 2.17
N TYR A 76 5.79 -4.86 2.54
CA TYR A 76 5.49 -3.42 2.55
C TYR A 76 5.16 -2.88 1.15
N MET A 77 5.68 -3.56 0.13
CA MET A 77 5.41 -3.32 -1.28
C MET A 77 4.91 -4.63 -1.89
N ASP A 78 3.95 -4.55 -2.80
CA ASP A 78 3.52 -5.70 -3.59
C ASP A 78 4.48 -5.99 -4.76
N GLU A 79 4.11 -6.96 -5.60
CA GLU A 79 4.89 -7.36 -6.77
C GLU A 79 4.99 -6.25 -7.83
N GLN A 80 4.02 -5.34 -7.90
CA GLN A 80 3.99 -4.17 -8.79
C GLN A 80 4.63 -2.92 -8.17
N ASN A 81 5.28 -3.05 -7.01
CA ASN A 81 5.82 -1.91 -6.24
C ASN A 81 4.76 -0.86 -5.86
N ILE A 82 3.52 -1.29 -5.60
CA ILE A 82 2.51 -0.49 -4.88
C ILE A 82 2.66 -0.73 -3.38
N VAL A 83 2.53 0.32 -2.57
CA VAL A 83 2.60 0.18 -1.11
C VAL A 83 1.47 -0.74 -0.62
N GLY A 84 1.83 -1.87 -0.04
CA GLY A 84 0.90 -2.87 0.48
C GLY A 84 0.23 -2.48 1.81
N LEU A 85 0.68 -1.37 2.42
CA LEU A 85 0.24 -0.92 3.75
C LEU A 85 -0.97 0.04 3.74
N THR A 86 -1.52 0.37 2.57
CA THR A 86 -2.64 1.31 2.46
C THR A 86 -3.95 0.70 3.00
N SER A 87 -4.88 1.56 3.41
CA SER A 87 -6.26 1.13 3.63
C SER A 87 -6.91 0.87 2.28
N LYS A 88 -7.75 -0.18 2.20
CA LYS A 88 -8.39 -0.61 0.95
C LYS A 88 -9.89 -0.77 1.16
N GLU A 89 -10.70 -0.13 0.31
CA GLU A 89 -12.17 -0.19 0.41
C GLU A 89 -12.70 -1.63 0.39
N ASN A 90 -12.12 -2.48 -0.46
CA ASN A 90 -12.53 -3.87 -0.64
C ASN A 90 -12.17 -4.80 0.55
N GLN A 91 -11.37 -4.31 1.52
CA GLN A 91 -11.02 -5.01 2.75
C GLN A 91 -11.88 -4.59 3.95
N LEU A 92 -12.66 -3.52 3.81
CA LEU A 92 -13.64 -3.12 4.82
C LEU A 92 -14.78 -4.14 4.87
N GLY A 93 -15.10 -4.64 6.05
CA GLY A 93 -16.28 -5.47 6.28
C GLY A 93 -17.58 -4.68 6.08
N ILE A 94 -18.69 -5.37 5.85
CA ILE A 94 -20.00 -4.76 5.57
C ILE A 94 -20.39 -3.74 6.66
N PHE A 95 -20.27 -4.14 7.93
CA PHE A 95 -20.58 -3.25 9.06
C PHE A 95 -19.63 -2.05 9.13
N GLU A 96 -18.35 -2.24 8.83
CA GLU A 96 -17.38 -1.16 8.76
C GLU A 96 -17.67 -0.22 7.60
N ARG A 97 -18.30 -0.66 6.51
CA ARG A 97 -18.69 0.23 5.41
C ARG A 97 -19.93 1.07 5.74
N THR A 98 -20.90 0.51 6.47
CA THR A 98 -22.25 1.07 6.56
C THR A 98 -22.63 1.67 7.92
N LEU A 99 -21.97 1.31 9.02
CA LEU A 99 -22.33 1.78 10.36
C LEU A 99 -21.43 2.93 10.84
N GLY A 100 -22.06 3.99 11.35
CA GLY A 100 -21.39 5.11 12.01
C GLY A 100 -21.46 6.44 11.25
N VAL A 101 -21.36 7.55 12.00
CA VAL A 101 -21.20 8.90 11.43
C VAL A 101 -19.72 9.12 11.16
N ARG A 102 -19.34 9.24 9.89
CA ARG A 102 -17.96 9.51 9.46
C ARG A 102 -17.76 10.97 9.08
N SER A 103 -16.56 11.49 9.33
CA SER A 103 -16.18 12.78 8.77
C SER A 103 -15.98 12.64 7.26
N LYS A 104 -16.36 13.67 6.48
CA LYS A 104 -16.10 13.69 5.03
C LYS A 104 -14.61 13.66 4.68
N THR A 105 -13.76 14.04 5.63
CA THR A 105 -12.31 14.10 5.50
C THR A 105 -11.66 13.15 6.50
N GLU A 106 -12.24 11.98 6.70
CA GLU A 106 -11.65 10.90 7.48
C GLU A 106 -10.82 10.00 6.57
N TYR A 107 -9.65 9.59 7.02
CA TYR A 107 -8.96 8.47 6.39
C TYR A 107 -9.70 7.19 6.80
N VAL A 108 -10.43 6.59 5.85
CA VAL A 108 -11.32 5.47 6.12
C VAL A 108 -10.53 4.17 6.20
N TYR A 109 -10.68 3.44 7.31
CA TYR A 109 -10.07 2.13 7.49
C TYR A 109 -10.88 1.24 8.44
N GLY A 110 -10.55 -0.05 8.44
CA GLY A 110 -11.19 -1.09 9.25
C GLY A 110 -10.16 -1.96 9.99
N VAL A 111 -10.62 -3.05 10.60
CA VAL A 111 -9.81 -4.00 11.40
C VAL A 111 -8.64 -4.55 10.59
N ALA A 112 -8.85 -4.84 9.30
CA ALA A 112 -7.78 -5.33 8.41
C ALA A 112 -6.59 -4.35 8.34
N PHE A 113 -6.87 -3.05 8.16
CA PHE A 113 -5.84 -2.02 8.18
C PHE A 113 -5.21 -1.87 9.57
N THR A 114 -5.98 -1.95 10.65
CA THR A 114 -5.43 -1.89 12.00
C THR A 114 -4.46 -3.04 12.28
N GLN A 115 -4.80 -4.27 11.91
CA GLN A 115 -3.90 -5.43 12.02
C GLN A 115 -2.65 -5.28 11.14
N LEU A 116 -2.81 -4.74 9.93
CA LEU A 116 -1.70 -4.45 9.01
C LEU A 116 -0.74 -3.40 9.59
N GLU A 117 -1.28 -2.37 10.23
CA GLU A 117 -0.48 -1.36 10.92
C GLU A 117 0.22 -1.91 12.17
N MET A 118 -0.45 -2.76 12.96
CA MET A 118 0.19 -3.47 14.07
C MET A 118 1.34 -4.36 13.57
N ALA A 119 1.12 -5.09 12.47
CA ALA A 119 2.12 -5.96 11.88
C ALA A 119 3.32 -5.16 11.37
N SER A 120 3.09 -4.13 10.57
CA SER A 120 4.17 -3.30 10.03
C SER A 120 4.97 -2.61 11.14
N MET A 121 4.31 -2.04 12.15
CA MET A 121 5.00 -1.42 13.30
C MET A 121 5.77 -2.44 14.14
N GLY A 122 5.19 -3.62 14.39
CA GLY A 122 5.88 -4.72 15.09
C GLY A 122 7.08 -5.24 14.32
N GLN A 123 6.97 -5.35 12.99
CA GLN A 123 8.04 -5.81 12.11
C GLN A 123 9.21 -4.83 12.14
N ILE A 124 8.98 -3.52 11.94
CA ILE A 124 10.08 -2.56 11.99
C ILE A 124 10.72 -2.49 13.38
N PHE A 125 9.91 -2.54 14.45
CA PHE A 125 10.42 -2.56 15.82
C PHE A 125 11.33 -3.76 16.07
N THR A 126 10.83 -4.97 15.84
CA THR A 126 11.57 -6.21 16.11
C THR A 126 12.74 -6.40 15.16
N TYR A 127 12.56 -6.11 13.86
CA TYR A 127 13.59 -6.23 12.84
C TYR A 127 14.74 -5.27 13.07
N SER A 128 14.49 -4.05 13.58
CA SER A 128 15.55 -3.06 13.83
C SER A 128 16.69 -3.56 14.74
N ASN A 129 16.45 -4.60 15.55
CA ASN A 129 17.45 -5.19 16.43
C ASN A 129 18.28 -6.29 15.77
N ILE A 130 17.81 -6.88 14.66
CA ILE A 130 18.50 -7.97 13.97
C ILE A 130 19.76 -7.48 13.25
N PRO A 131 19.70 -6.44 12.39
CA PRO A 131 20.91 -5.87 11.79
C PRO A 131 21.92 -5.37 12.83
N LYS A 132 21.47 -4.89 14.00
CA LYS A 132 22.37 -4.44 15.08
C LYS A 132 23.27 -5.58 15.56
N GLY A 133 22.72 -6.80 15.66
CA GLY A 133 23.49 -8.00 15.96
C GLY A 133 24.50 -8.38 14.86
N LEU A 134 24.31 -7.87 13.63
CA LEU A 134 25.19 -8.05 12.48
C LEU A 134 26.18 -6.88 12.29
N GLY A 135 26.20 -5.90 13.20
CA GLY A 135 27.07 -4.73 13.11
C GLY A 135 26.53 -3.58 12.27
N HIS A 136 25.24 -3.61 11.91
CA HIS A 136 24.57 -2.55 11.14
C HIS A 136 23.43 -1.91 11.95
N SER A 137 23.24 -0.60 11.88
CA SER A 137 21.96 0.00 12.28
C SER A 137 21.00 0.06 11.09
N LEU A 138 19.69 0.06 11.34
CA LEU A 138 18.71 0.23 10.26
C LEU A 138 18.91 1.60 9.59
N GLU A 139 19.23 2.61 10.38
CA GLU A 139 19.61 3.94 9.94
C GLU A 139 20.80 3.92 8.95
N ASP A 140 21.90 3.24 9.30
CA ASP A 140 23.07 3.13 8.43
C ASP A 140 22.77 2.35 7.14
N ILE A 141 21.89 1.35 7.21
CA ILE A 141 21.40 0.62 6.03
C ILE A 141 20.68 1.59 5.08
N LEU A 142 19.72 2.38 5.59
CA LEU A 142 18.99 3.34 4.76
C LEU A 142 19.91 4.39 4.15
N LYS A 143 20.89 4.87 4.93
CA LYS A 143 21.93 5.78 4.45
C LYS A 143 22.76 5.16 3.32
N ALA A 144 23.22 3.93 3.49
CA ALA A 144 24.00 3.24 2.46
C ALA A 144 23.18 3.01 1.19
N VAL A 145 21.90 2.66 1.34
CA VAL A 145 20.97 2.50 0.21
C VAL A 145 20.85 3.81 -0.56
N PHE A 146 20.48 4.90 0.11
CA PHE A 146 20.20 6.16 -0.56
C PHE A 146 21.45 6.84 -1.13
N ASN A 147 22.56 6.86 -0.38
CA ASN A 147 23.75 7.64 -0.76
C ASN A 147 24.67 6.92 -1.73
N ASN A 148 24.66 5.59 -1.75
CA ASN A 148 25.65 4.80 -2.49
C ASN A 148 24.97 3.84 -3.48
N ILE A 149 24.05 2.99 -2.99
CA ILE A 149 23.48 1.91 -3.80
C ILE A 149 22.56 2.45 -4.90
N LEU A 150 21.65 3.38 -4.59
CA LEU A 150 20.76 3.93 -5.62
C LEU A 150 21.54 4.73 -6.69
N PRO A 151 22.56 5.55 -6.34
CA PRO A 151 23.44 6.14 -7.33
C PRO A 151 24.18 5.12 -8.20
N GLU A 152 24.73 4.07 -7.60
CA GLU A 152 25.50 3.05 -8.33
C GLU A 152 24.62 2.19 -9.26
N LEU A 153 23.47 1.72 -8.77
CA LEU A 153 22.62 0.79 -9.51
C LEU A 153 21.67 1.48 -10.48
N TYR A 154 21.15 2.66 -10.13
CA TYR A 154 20.04 3.29 -10.83
C TYR A 154 20.27 4.76 -11.20
N ASP A 155 21.52 5.21 -11.19
CA ASP A 155 21.94 6.52 -11.70
C ASP A 155 21.26 7.71 -10.99
N LEU A 156 20.87 7.55 -9.71
CA LEU A 156 20.57 8.68 -8.84
C LEU A 156 21.82 9.57 -8.72
N PRO A 157 21.71 10.92 -8.69
CA PRO A 157 22.88 11.77 -8.61
C PRO A 157 23.79 11.42 -7.42
N SER A 158 25.09 11.33 -7.65
CA SER A 158 26.07 10.92 -6.64
C SER A 158 26.18 11.86 -5.44
N ASN A 159 25.61 13.06 -5.55
CA ASN A 159 25.50 14.02 -4.47
C ASN A 159 24.21 13.87 -3.65
N ALA A 160 23.34 12.90 -3.97
CA ALA A 160 22.19 12.55 -3.13
C ALA A 160 22.67 12.18 -1.72
N ASN A 161 21.99 12.74 -0.72
CA ASN A 161 22.45 12.64 0.66
C ASN A 161 21.31 12.43 1.65
N LEU A 162 21.48 11.39 2.46
CA LEU A 162 20.74 11.12 3.68
C LEU A 162 21.73 11.17 4.84
N THR A 163 21.42 12.01 5.82
CA THR A 163 22.06 11.99 7.13
C THR A 163 21.19 11.23 8.13
N VAL A 164 21.83 10.52 9.05
CA VAL A 164 21.12 9.67 10.01
C VAL A 164 21.60 9.94 11.42
N PRO A 165 20.74 9.73 12.43
CA PRO A 165 21.13 9.95 13.81
C PRO A 165 22.20 8.97 14.27
N THR A 166 22.99 9.37 15.26
CA THR A 166 23.98 8.49 15.90
C THR A 166 23.29 7.37 16.68
N ALA A 167 23.93 6.20 16.75
CA ALA A 167 23.37 5.01 17.40
C ALA A 167 22.94 5.24 18.88
N ASN A 168 23.68 6.05 19.63
CA ASN A 168 23.46 6.34 21.05
C ASN A 168 22.44 7.47 21.32
N ALA A 169 21.89 8.09 20.28
CA ALA A 169 20.91 9.16 20.44
C ALA A 169 19.60 8.64 21.05
N SER A 170 18.98 9.44 21.91
CA SER A 170 17.63 9.20 22.43
C SER A 170 16.60 9.20 21.31
N ALA A 171 15.44 8.58 21.54
CA ALA A 171 14.36 8.56 20.54
C ALA A 171 13.95 9.97 20.07
N LEU A 172 13.95 10.96 20.98
CA LEU A 172 13.64 12.35 20.66
C LEU A 172 14.71 13.00 19.76
N GLU A 173 16.00 12.72 20.00
CA GLU A 173 17.08 13.21 19.14
C GLU A 173 17.05 12.53 17.76
N LYS A 174 16.80 11.21 17.74
CA LYS A 174 16.66 10.45 16.51
C LYS A 174 15.55 10.98 15.61
N ILE A 175 14.36 11.23 16.18
CA ILE A 175 13.25 11.76 15.39
C ILE A 175 13.49 13.19 14.90
N ARG A 176 14.16 14.03 15.70
CA ARG A 176 14.53 15.40 15.31
C ARG A 176 15.55 15.45 14.16
N ILE A 177 16.28 14.37 13.93
CA ILE A 177 17.18 14.24 12.77
C ILE A 177 16.44 13.62 11.59
N ILE A 178 15.74 12.49 11.80
CA ILE A 178 15.14 11.75 10.69
C ILE A 178 13.96 12.50 10.03
N ALA A 179 13.20 13.30 10.79
CA ALA A 179 12.04 13.99 10.26
C ALA A 179 12.42 15.07 9.23
N PRO A 180 13.38 15.98 9.51
CA PRO A 180 13.91 16.88 8.48
C PRO A 180 14.58 16.15 7.31
N GLU A 181 15.31 15.08 7.57
CA GLU A 181 16.01 14.31 6.52
C GLU A 181 15.05 13.59 5.58
N PHE A 182 13.92 13.10 6.09
CA PHE A 182 12.82 12.59 5.27
C PHE A 182 12.31 13.65 4.29
N GLU A 183 12.06 14.89 4.75
CA GLU A 183 11.68 16.00 3.86
C GLU A 183 12.78 16.36 2.86
N SER A 184 14.04 16.31 3.29
CA SER A 184 15.20 16.55 2.44
C SER A 184 15.26 15.56 1.28
N ILE A 185 15.10 14.25 1.52
CA ILE A 185 15.10 13.22 0.47
C ILE A 185 14.01 13.49 -0.57
N LEU A 186 12.79 13.79 -0.11
CA LEU A 186 11.66 14.07 -1.02
C LEU A 186 11.94 15.31 -1.89
N LYS A 187 12.55 16.35 -1.32
CA LYS A 187 12.97 17.55 -2.07
C LYS A 187 14.09 17.26 -3.05
N GLN A 188 15.12 16.53 -2.62
CA GLN A 188 16.23 16.12 -3.47
C GLN A 188 15.72 15.35 -4.69
N TYR A 189 14.83 14.37 -4.46
CA TYR A 189 14.26 13.61 -5.56
C TYR A 189 13.39 14.47 -6.48
N LYS A 190 12.54 15.35 -5.92
CA LYS A 190 11.74 16.28 -6.72
C LYS A 190 12.62 17.15 -7.64
N LEU A 191 13.69 17.75 -7.09
CA LEU A 191 14.65 18.54 -7.87
C LEU A 191 15.34 17.70 -8.95
N PHE A 192 15.68 16.45 -8.65
CA PHE A 192 16.23 15.54 -9.64
C PHE A 192 15.24 15.24 -10.77
N VAL A 193 13.97 15.01 -10.48
CA VAL A 193 12.95 14.79 -11.52
C VAL A 193 12.78 16.04 -12.40
N GLU A 194 12.74 17.22 -11.80
CA GLU A 194 12.51 18.50 -12.49
C GLU A 194 13.73 18.97 -13.29
N ASN A 195 14.94 18.84 -12.74
CA ASN A 195 16.15 19.49 -13.25
C ASN A 195 17.24 18.50 -13.68
N LYS A 196 17.04 17.19 -13.50
CA LYS A 196 18.05 16.12 -13.70
C LYS A 196 19.31 16.27 -12.83
N GLN A 197 19.25 17.13 -11.81
CA GLN A 197 20.32 17.36 -10.85
C GLN A 197 19.74 17.69 -9.47
N ILE A 198 20.50 17.37 -8.42
CA ILE A 198 20.19 17.80 -7.05
C ILE A 198 20.97 19.08 -6.77
N ASP A 199 20.25 20.21 -6.79
CA ASP A 199 20.80 21.52 -6.45
C ASP A 199 20.50 21.85 -4.97
N PHE A 200 21.54 21.78 -4.14
CA PHE A 200 21.41 22.04 -2.71
C PHE A 200 21.22 23.53 -2.38
N GLU A 201 21.65 24.45 -3.24
CA GLU A 201 21.37 25.88 -3.04
C GLU A 201 19.87 26.13 -3.21
N LEU A 202 19.28 25.58 -4.27
CA LEU A 202 17.84 25.65 -4.51
C LEU A 202 17.03 24.94 -3.39
N LEU A 203 17.54 23.81 -2.89
CA LEU A 203 16.92 23.09 -1.77
C LEU A 203 16.87 23.95 -0.49
N GLN A 204 17.94 24.69 -0.19
CA GLN A 204 18.01 25.60 0.96
C GLN A 204 17.08 26.81 0.83
N MET A 205 16.75 27.24 -0.40
CA MET A 205 15.78 28.31 -0.64
C MET A 205 14.33 27.86 -0.42
N SER A 206 14.06 26.55 -0.39
CA SER A 206 12.72 25.99 -0.15
C SER A 206 12.42 25.86 1.35
N SER A 207 11.62 26.79 1.87
CA SER A 207 11.34 26.91 3.31
C SER A 207 10.25 25.98 3.85
N GLY A 208 9.46 25.31 2.99
CA GLY A 208 8.30 24.50 3.39
C GLY A 208 8.47 22.99 3.13
N PRO A 209 7.71 22.11 3.82
CA PRO A 209 7.58 20.71 3.46
C PRO A 209 7.06 20.53 2.02
N THR A 210 7.44 19.45 1.36
CA THR A 210 6.93 19.15 0.02
C THR A 210 5.61 18.40 0.14
N ALA A 211 4.56 18.81 -0.57
CA ALA A 211 3.34 18.01 -0.62
C ALA A 211 3.63 16.72 -1.40
N ILE A 212 3.19 15.57 -0.86
CA ILE A 212 3.50 14.26 -1.42
C ILE A 212 3.03 14.12 -2.88
N LYS A 213 1.86 14.71 -3.18
CA LYS A 213 1.29 14.76 -4.54
C LYS A 213 2.09 15.60 -5.54
N ASP A 214 2.89 16.56 -5.07
CA ASP A 214 3.63 17.50 -5.93
C ASP A 214 5.01 16.94 -6.34
N ILE A 215 5.33 15.71 -5.93
CA ILE A 215 6.57 15.03 -6.33
C ILE A 215 6.23 14.22 -7.58
N SER A 216 6.72 14.68 -8.72
CA SER A 216 6.52 14.01 -10.00
C SER A 216 7.35 12.72 -10.08
N SER A 217 6.91 11.79 -10.92
CA SER A 217 7.68 10.63 -11.35
C SER A 217 8.58 10.99 -12.54
N LEU A 218 9.69 10.28 -12.71
CA LEU A 218 10.50 10.28 -13.94
C LEU A 218 9.76 9.64 -15.12
N ASN A 219 8.73 8.85 -14.84
CA ASN A 219 8.06 7.98 -15.80
C ASN A 219 6.66 8.52 -16.09
N SER A 220 6.38 8.82 -17.36
CA SER A 220 5.03 9.12 -17.80
C SER A 220 4.13 7.90 -17.66
N ASN A 221 2.85 8.13 -17.37
CA ASN A 221 1.80 7.14 -17.22
C ASN A 221 2.12 6.04 -16.20
N LYS A 222 2.82 6.39 -15.12
CA LYS A 222 3.28 5.41 -14.12
C LYS A 222 2.14 4.60 -13.51
N TYR A 223 1.05 5.26 -13.15
CA TYR A 223 -0.08 4.65 -12.47
C TYR A 223 -1.33 4.61 -13.32
N ILE A 224 -2.14 3.59 -13.12
CA ILE A 224 -3.42 3.36 -13.79
C ILE A 224 -4.53 3.44 -12.74
N TYR A 225 -5.58 4.20 -13.05
CA TYR A 225 -6.76 4.35 -12.20
C TYR A 225 -8.02 4.11 -13.02
N ILE A 226 -9.06 3.61 -12.36
CA ILE A 226 -10.39 3.47 -12.93
C ILE A 226 -11.13 4.81 -12.86
N ASN A 227 -11.80 5.16 -13.96
CA ASN A 227 -12.66 6.33 -13.99
C ASN A 227 -13.97 6.06 -13.23
N LYS A 228 -13.95 6.25 -11.90
CA LYS A 228 -15.13 6.04 -11.03
C LYS A 228 -16.28 7.02 -11.30
N ASP A 229 -16.08 8.11 -12.05
CA ASP A 229 -17.17 9.02 -12.44
C ASP A 229 -18.08 8.40 -13.52
N VAL A 230 -17.60 7.36 -14.21
CA VAL A 230 -18.38 6.61 -15.21
C VAL A 230 -19.16 5.51 -14.50
N GLN A 231 -20.47 5.72 -14.31
CA GLN A 231 -21.34 4.75 -13.63
C GLN A 231 -21.27 3.34 -14.21
N GLU A 232 -21.11 3.22 -15.53
CA GLU A 232 -20.96 1.92 -16.20
C GLU A 232 -19.75 1.14 -15.68
N VAL A 233 -18.62 1.82 -15.41
CA VAL A 233 -17.39 1.15 -14.94
C VAL A 233 -17.55 0.69 -13.49
N ASN A 234 -18.27 1.45 -12.66
CA ASN A 234 -18.59 1.04 -11.28
C ASN A 234 -19.50 -0.20 -11.27
N PHE A 235 -20.52 -0.22 -12.13
CA PHE A 235 -21.41 -1.38 -12.21
C PHE A 235 -20.67 -2.62 -12.73
N LEU A 236 -19.85 -2.46 -13.78
CA LEU A 236 -18.99 -3.51 -14.31
C LEU A 236 -18.07 -4.11 -13.23
N THR A 237 -17.31 -3.26 -12.54
CA THR A 237 -16.36 -3.70 -11.51
C THR A 237 -17.06 -4.36 -10.32
N HIS A 238 -18.26 -3.89 -9.97
CA HIS A 238 -19.11 -4.55 -8.99
C HIS A 238 -19.49 -5.98 -9.43
N LEU A 239 -20.00 -6.16 -10.66
CA LEU A 239 -20.39 -7.49 -11.15
C LEU A 239 -19.23 -8.48 -11.18
N LEU A 240 -18.04 -8.03 -11.58
CA LEU A 240 -16.85 -8.87 -11.73
C LEU A 240 -16.20 -9.22 -10.38
N PHE A 241 -16.02 -8.24 -9.49
CA PHE A 241 -15.12 -8.36 -8.35
C PHE A 241 -15.77 -8.24 -6.98
N SER A 242 -17.03 -7.77 -6.90
CA SER A 242 -17.71 -7.68 -5.61
C SER A 242 -18.01 -9.06 -5.05
N ASP A 243 -17.88 -9.18 -3.74
CA ASP A 243 -18.31 -10.33 -2.96
C ASP A 243 -19.83 -10.41 -2.72
N GLN A 244 -20.56 -9.39 -3.18
CA GLN A 244 -22.02 -9.30 -3.10
C GLN A 244 -22.70 -9.59 -4.44
N THR A 245 -21.96 -10.01 -5.47
CA THR A 245 -22.54 -10.40 -6.76
C THR A 245 -23.25 -11.74 -6.65
N MET A 246 -24.45 -11.85 -7.21
CA MET A 246 -25.17 -13.13 -7.31
C MET A 246 -24.55 -14.06 -8.36
N LEU A 247 -23.57 -13.60 -9.15
CA LEU A 247 -22.98 -14.38 -10.25
C LEU A 247 -22.09 -15.54 -9.77
N THR A 248 -21.73 -15.60 -8.49
CA THR A 248 -21.03 -16.74 -7.88
C THR A 248 -21.98 -17.89 -7.51
N TYR A 249 -23.29 -17.62 -7.42
CA TYR A 249 -24.30 -18.59 -7.02
C TYR A 249 -24.90 -19.28 -8.25
N VAL A 250 -24.21 -20.30 -8.76
CA VAL A 250 -24.59 -21.06 -9.96
C VAL A 250 -24.33 -22.56 -9.76
N ASP A 251 -25.20 -23.42 -10.28
CA ASP A 251 -25.01 -24.88 -10.21
C ASP A 251 -23.89 -25.35 -11.16
N PRO A 252 -23.06 -26.34 -10.78
CA PRO A 252 -23.04 -27.08 -9.52
C PRO A 252 -22.12 -26.46 -8.44
N PHE A 253 -21.76 -25.19 -8.57
CA PHE A 253 -20.69 -24.54 -7.79
C PHE A 253 -21.17 -23.78 -6.55
N LYS A 254 -22.47 -23.79 -6.24
CA LYS A 254 -23.07 -23.07 -5.11
C LYS A 254 -22.36 -23.31 -3.77
N ASP A 255 -21.92 -24.54 -3.52
CA ASP A 255 -21.27 -24.92 -2.26
C ASP A 255 -19.77 -24.58 -2.20
N LYS A 256 -19.14 -24.19 -3.32
CA LYS A 256 -17.69 -23.90 -3.38
C LYS A 256 -17.30 -22.51 -2.83
N LYS A 257 -18.30 -21.64 -2.58
CA LYS A 257 -18.13 -20.33 -1.92
C LYS A 257 -17.04 -19.45 -2.54
N TYR A 258 -17.11 -19.23 -3.84
CA TYR A 258 -16.23 -18.28 -4.53
C TYR A 258 -16.45 -16.86 -4.03
N ARG A 259 -15.34 -16.10 -3.90
CA ARG A 259 -15.39 -14.73 -3.41
C ARG A 259 -16.07 -13.80 -4.40
N ASN A 260 -15.79 -13.93 -5.69
CA ASN A 260 -16.39 -13.10 -6.73
C ASN A 260 -16.50 -13.87 -8.06
N PHE A 261 -17.11 -13.24 -9.07
CA PHE A 261 -17.38 -13.90 -10.34
C PHE A 261 -16.11 -14.27 -11.10
N VAL A 262 -15.08 -13.41 -11.06
CA VAL A 262 -13.80 -13.71 -11.72
C VAL A 262 -13.09 -14.89 -11.05
N ASP A 263 -13.11 -15.01 -9.73
CA ASP A 263 -12.54 -16.17 -9.02
C ASP A 263 -13.24 -17.49 -9.41
N LEU A 264 -14.54 -17.46 -9.68
CA LEU A 264 -15.28 -18.59 -10.25
C LEU A 264 -14.79 -18.91 -11.67
N LEU A 265 -14.70 -17.90 -12.55
CA LEU A 265 -14.26 -18.04 -13.95
C LEU A 265 -12.82 -18.56 -14.09
N VAL A 266 -11.94 -18.21 -13.15
CA VAL A 266 -10.54 -18.68 -13.14
C VAL A 266 -10.44 -20.14 -12.70
N LYS A 267 -11.30 -20.58 -11.78
CA LYS A 267 -11.20 -21.90 -11.15
C LYS A 267 -12.02 -22.98 -11.83
N GLU A 268 -13.05 -22.60 -12.59
CA GLU A 268 -13.95 -23.54 -13.26
C GLU A 268 -13.93 -23.32 -14.78
N GLU A 269 -13.69 -24.38 -15.54
CA GLU A 269 -13.59 -24.31 -16.99
C GLU A 269 -14.96 -24.37 -17.69
N GLU A 270 -15.96 -25.02 -17.06
CA GLU A 270 -17.26 -25.34 -17.63
C GLU A 270 -18.42 -24.70 -16.85
N ILE A 271 -18.57 -23.38 -17.00
CA ILE A 271 -19.69 -22.64 -16.41
C ILE A 271 -20.75 -22.43 -17.49
N LYS A 272 -21.86 -23.19 -17.44
CA LYS A 272 -22.94 -23.08 -18.43
C LYS A 272 -23.78 -21.82 -18.17
N PHE A 273 -24.01 -21.01 -19.20
CA PHE A 273 -24.93 -19.87 -19.13
C PHE A 273 -26.34 -20.33 -18.70
N GLY A 274 -26.81 -21.47 -19.22
CA GLY A 274 -28.12 -22.03 -18.89
C GLY A 274 -28.29 -22.53 -17.44
N ASN A 275 -27.21 -22.60 -16.65
CA ASN A 275 -27.31 -22.94 -15.23
C ASN A 275 -27.61 -21.72 -14.35
N TYR A 276 -27.58 -20.51 -14.90
CA TYR A 276 -27.98 -19.30 -14.22
C TYR A 276 -29.50 -19.13 -14.27
N GLU A 277 -30.07 -18.59 -13.19
CA GLU A 277 -31.49 -18.26 -13.07
C GLU A 277 -31.82 -16.99 -13.87
N GLU A 278 -33.09 -16.80 -14.26
CA GLU A 278 -33.52 -15.67 -15.11
C GLU A 278 -33.12 -14.30 -14.55
N TYR A 279 -33.19 -14.12 -13.22
CA TYR A 279 -32.81 -12.85 -12.58
C TYR A 279 -31.31 -12.54 -12.66
N GLN A 280 -30.45 -13.53 -12.96
CA GLN A 280 -29.01 -13.35 -13.14
C GLN A 280 -28.67 -13.05 -14.62
N HIS A 281 -29.56 -13.38 -15.56
CA HIS A 281 -29.31 -13.23 -16.99
C HIS A 281 -29.12 -11.78 -17.41
N GLU A 282 -29.80 -10.83 -16.77
CA GLU A 282 -29.61 -9.39 -17.05
C GLU A 282 -28.15 -8.97 -16.85
N ASN A 283 -27.54 -9.38 -15.72
CA ASN A 283 -26.15 -9.07 -15.42
C ASN A 283 -25.17 -9.79 -16.36
N LEU A 284 -25.45 -11.04 -16.72
CA LEU A 284 -24.60 -11.78 -17.68
C LEU A 284 -24.69 -11.18 -19.08
N ASN A 285 -25.89 -10.86 -19.55
CA ASN A 285 -26.10 -10.24 -20.85
C ASN A 285 -25.43 -8.86 -20.90
N TYR A 286 -25.48 -8.08 -19.82
CA TYR A 286 -24.72 -6.82 -19.74
C TYR A 286 -23.21 -7.03 -19.95
N LEU A 287 -22.62 -8.05 -19.33
CA LEU A 287 -21.20 -8.38 -19.50
C LEU A 287 -20.88 -8.89 -20.92
N ILE A 288 -21.82 -9.60 -21.56
CA ILE A 288 -21.71 -10.04 -22.96
C ILE A 288 -21.79 -8.85 -23.92
N ASP A 289 -22.76 -7.96 -23.73
CA ASP A 289 -22.98 -6.78 -24.56
C ASP A 289 -21.79 -5.82 -24.49
N LYS A 290 -21.16 -5.70 -23.33
CA LYS A 290 -19.91 -4.93 -23.12
C LYS A 290 -18.65 -5.71 -23.48
N ASN A 291 -18.78 -6.92 -24.02
CA ASN A 291 -17.70 -7.77 -24.51
C ASN A 291 -16.63 -8.10 -23.46
N TYR A 292 -17.02 -8.36 -22.21
CA TYR A 292 -16.14 -8.87 -21.14
C TYR A 292 -16.20 -10.40 -21.02
N ILE A 293 -17.35 -10.97 -21.37
CA ILE A 293 -17.56 -12.42 -21.44
C ILE A 293 -18.32 -12.76 -22.73
N SER A 294 -18.31 -14.02 -23.11
CA SER A 294 -19.07 -14.57 -24.23
C SER A 294 -19.56 -15.98 -23.91
N ALA A 295 -20.57 -16.47 -24.61
CA ALA A 295 -20.94 -17.89 -24.59
C ALA A 295 -20.27 -18.62 -25.77
N ASP A 296 -19.59 -19.74 -25.49
CA ASP A 296 -19.01 -20.61 -26.52
C ASP A 296 -20.09 -21.49 -27.21
N GLU A 297 -19.69 -22.31 -28.18
CA GLU A 297 -20.58 -23.22 -28.91
C GLU A 297 -21.33 -24.21 -28.01
N ASN A 298 -20.75 -24.53 -26.85
CA ASN A 298 -21.34 -25.41 -25.85
C ASN A 298 -22.11 -24.64 -24.77
N ASN A 299 -22.36 -23.35 -24.98
CA ASN A 299 -23.01 -22.44 -24.04
C ASN A 299 -22.26 -22.26 -22.71
N ASN A 300 -20.93 -22.44 -22.71
CA ASN A 300 -20.11 -22.08 -21.55
C ASN A 300 -19.73 -20.61 -21.61
N ILE A 301 -19.72 -19.96 -20.45
CA ILE A 301 -19.20 -18.60 -20.28
C ILE A 301 -17.68 -18.63 -20.40
N LYS A 302 -17.14 -17.76 -21.25
CA LYS A 302 -15.70 -17.54 -21.45
C LYS A 302 -15.39 -16.06 -21.32
N VAL A 303 -14.24 -15.75 -20.74
CA VAL A 303 -13.71 -14.37 -20.72
C VAL A 303 -13.17 -14.03 -22.10
N THR A 304 -13.53 -12.85 -22.60
CA THR A 304 -13.12 -12.38 -23.93
C THR A 304 -11.72 -11.77 -23.94
N ASN A 305 -11.33 -11.11 -22.83
CA ASN A 305 -10.03 -10.45 -22.68
C ASN A 305 -9.53 -10.56 -21.23
N TRP A 306 -8.64 -11.53 -20.98
CA TRP A 306 -8.06 -11.74 -19.65
C TRP A 306 -7.13 -10.60 -19.21
N ASN A 307 -6.43 -9.94 -20.14
CA ASN A 307 -5.57 -8.80 -19.83
C ASN A 307 -6.39 -7.64 -19.25
N ARG A 308 -7.54 -7.33 -19.86
CA ARG A 308 -8.48 -6.31 -19.35
C ARG A 308 -9.03 -6.67 -17.97
N ILE A 309 -9.42 -7.93 -17.75
CA ILE A 309 -9.91 -8.39 -16.44
C ILE A 309 -8.82 -8.30 -15.37
N LEU A 310 -7.58 -8.67 -15.69
CA LEU A 310 -6.44 -8.55 -14.78
C LEU A 310 -6.19 -7.10 -14.37
N ILE A 311 -6.12 -6.17 -15.34
CA ILE A 311 -5.92 -4.74 -15.06
C ILE A 311 -7.03 -4.20 -14.15
N LEU A 312 -8.29 -4.51 -14.46
CA LEU A 312 -9.42 -4.06 -13.64
C LEU A 312 -9.39 -4.67 -12.24
N ARG A 313 -8.97 -5.93 -12.10
CA ARG A 313 -8.81 -6.60 -10.81
C ARG A 313 -7.77 -5.89 -9.97
N ASP A 314 -6.59 -5.63 -10.52
CA ASP A 314 -5.49 -5.01 -9.79
C ASP A 314 -5.87 -3.60 -9.31
N VAL A 315 -6.51 -2.80 -10.19
CA VAL A 315 -7.00 -1.47 -9.80
C VAL A 315 -8.16 -1.56 -8.81
N PHE A 316 -9.05 -2.56 -8.90
CA PHE A 316 -10.11 -2.76 -7.91
C PHE A 316 -9.55 -3.18 -6.54
N GLU A 317 -8.51 -4.02 -6.54
CA GLU A 317 -7.94 -4.57 -5.32
C GLU A 317 -7.01 -3.60 -4.59
N ASN A 318 -6.25 -2.79 -5.34
CA ASN A 318 -5.25 -1.87 -4.80
C ASN A 318 -5.62 -0.40 -4.95
N GLU A 319 -6.76 -0.08 -5.57
CA GLU A 319 -7.19 1.27 -5.98
C GLU A 319 -6.29 1.92 -7.05
N VAL A 320 -5.22 1.23 -7.46
CA VAL A 320 -4.23 1.64 -8.46
C VAL A 320 -3.50 0.42 -9.00
N ALA A 321 -3.01 0.48 -10.24
CA ALA A 321 -2.03 -0.47 -10.77
C ALA A 321 -0.81 0.27 -11.35
N SER A 322 0.33 -0.42 -11.49
CA SER A 322 1.55 0.14 -12.07
C SER A 322 1.72 -0.26 -13.54
N LEU A 323 1.68 0.70 -14.47
CA LEU A 323 1.75 0.42 -15.91
C LEU A 323 3.03 -0.30 -16.30
N HIS A 324 4.17 0.21 -15.84
CA HIS A 324 5.49 -0.22 -16.31
C HIS A 324 5.96 -1.58 -15.76
N HIS A 325 5.21 -2.14 -14.82
CA HIS A 325 5.42 -3.49 -14.29
C HIS A 325 4.69 -4.56 -15.10
N TYR A 326 3.75 -4.17 -15.96
CA TYR A 326 3.08 -5.11 -16.84
C TYR A 326 3.97 -5.53 -18.03
N PRO A 327 3.79 -6.75 -18.55
CA PRO A 327 4.22 -7.15 -19.89
C PRO A 327 3.61 -6.25 -20.99
N ALA A 328 4.25 -6.22 -22.16
CA ALA A 328 3.89 -5.30 -23.25
C ALA A 328 2.46 -5.47 -23.76
N ASP A 329 1.96 -6.70 -23.89
CA ASP A 329 0.60 -7.00 -24.35
C ASP A 329 -0.48 -6.50 -23.38
N ILE A 330 -0.17 -6.46 -22.08
CA ILE A 330 -1.05 -5.89 -21.07
C ILE A 330 -0.96 -4.36 -21.10
N GLN A 331 0.24 -3.78 -21.30
CA GLN A 331 0.38 -2.32 -21.47
C GLN A 331 -0.43 -1.81 -22.67
N ASP A 332 -0.39 -2.51 -23.81
CA ASP A 332 -1.19 -2.19 -25.00
C ASP A 332 -2.70 -2.19 -24.68
N GLU A 333 -3.17 -3.17 -23.90
CA GLU A 333 -4.56 -3.20 -23.45
C GLU A 333 -4.91 -2.01 -22.54
N VAL A 334 -4.01 -1.57 -21.66
CA VAL A 334 -4.24 -0.37 -20.85
C VAL A 334 -4.43 0.87 -21.73
N ILE A 335 -3.66 1.00 -22.81
CA ILE A 335 -3.83 2.10 -23.77
C ILE A 335 -5.22 2.03 -24.44
N ASN A 336 -5.66 0.84 -24.85
CA ASN A 336 -7.01 0.64 -25.40
C ASN A 336 -8.09 1.02 -24.37
N MET A 337 -7.96 0.56 -23.12
CA MET A 337 -8.89 0.91 -22.05
C MET A 337 -8.92 2.42 -21.75
N SER A 338 -7.79 3.11 -21.93
CA SER A 338 -7.75 4.57 -21.78
C SER A 338 -8.47 5.28 -22.91
N ASN A 339 -8.31 4.81 -24.16
CA ASN A 339 -9.07 5.31 -25.31
C ASN A 339 -10.58 5.06 -25.16
N ASP A 340 -10.96 3.95 -24.53
CA ASP A 340 -12.35 3.61 -24.18
C ASP A 340 -12.90 4.45 -23.01
N GLY A 341 -12.07 5.28 -22.36
CA GLY A 341 -12.45 6.11 -21.21
C GLY A 341 -12.64 5.34 -19.89
N ILE A 342 -12.21 4.07 -19.85
CA ILE A 342 -12.35 3.19 -18.68
C ILE A 342 -11.29 3.53 -17.61
N VAL A 343 -10.07 3.85 -18.06
CA VAL A 343 -8.94 4.16 -17.19
C VAL A 343 -8.27 5.49 -17.53
N TYR A 344 -7.62 6.08 -16.55
CA TYR A 344 -6.77 7.26 -16.70
C TYR A 344 -5.41 7.07 -16.00
N PHE A 345 -4.45 7.91 -16.36
CA PHE A 345 -3.07 7.78 -15.89
C PHE A 345 -2.68 8.81 -14.83
N GLY A 346 -1.77 8.41 -13.93
CA GLY A 346 -1.08 9.32 -13.00
C GLY A 346 0.43 9.33 -13.18
N ASN A 347 1.03 10.48 -12.88
CA ASN A 347 2.44 10.80 -13.14
C ASN A 347 3.22 11.25 -11.88
N SER A 348 2.64 11.11 -10.69
CA SER A 348 3.31 11.40 -9.42
C SER A 348 4.21 10.23 -9.00
N LEU A 349 5.19 10.50 -8.13
CA LEU A 349 6.04 9.45 -7.54
C LEU A 349 5.21 8.43 -6.76
N PHE A 350 4.27 8.94 -5.96
CA PHE A 350 3.34 8.17 -5.14
C PHE A 350 1.98 8.10 -5.82
N SER A 351 1.30 6.95 -5.77
CA SER A 351 -0.09 6.81 -6.22
C SER A 351 -1.06 7.57 -5.30
N VAL A 352 -2.32 7.76 -5.70
CA VAL A 352 -3.31 8.42 -4.84
C VAL A 352 -3.52 7.69 -3.50
N PRO A 353 -3.69 6.36 -3.43
CA PRO A 353 -3.74 5.63 -2.16
C PRO A 353 -2.49 5.81 -1.30
N GLU A 354 -1.31 5.84 -1.93
CA GLU A 354 -0.04 6.08 -1.24
C GLU A 354 0.05 7.51 -0.70
N GLN A 355 -0.34 8.52 -1.48
CA GLN A 355 -0.41 9.92 -1.04
C GLN A 355 -1.31 10.05 0.20
N ASN A 356 -2.48 9.42 0.17
CA ASN A 356 -3.42 9.42 1.28
C ASN A 356 -2.81 8.77 2.53
N TYR A 357 -2.13 7.62 2.38
CA TYR A 357 -1.45 6.94 3.48
C TYR A 357 -0.34 7.81 4.11
N PHE A 358 0.52 8.42 3.29
CA PHE A 358 1.56 9.33 3.80
C PHE A 358 0.96 10.55 4.48
N ASN A 359 -0.06 11.16 3.88
CA ASN A 359 -0.72 12.34 4.42
C ASN A 359 -1.47 12.04 5.72
N TYR A 360 -2.04 10.83 5.87
CA TYR A 360 -2.66 10.38 7.12
C TYR A 360 -1.68 10.42 8.30
N TYR A 361 -0.41 10.06 8.10
CA TYR A 361 0.60 10.15 9.16
C TYR A 361 1.22 11.54 9.29
N LEU A 362 1.54 12.17 8.17
CA LEU A 362 2.34 13.40 8.15
C LEU A 362 1.53 14.65 8.48
N ASN A 363 0.26 14.73 8.06
CA ASN A 363 -0.52 15.97 8.01
C ASN A 363 -1.91 15.81 8.64
N LYS A 364 -2.41 16.84 9.34
CA LYS A 364 -3.84 16.96 9.69
C LYS A 364 -4.69 17.75 8.69
N SER A 365 -4.09 18.36 7.67
CA SER A 365 -4.79 19.22 6.71
C SER A 365 -5.80 18.45 5.85
N GLU A 366 -5.49 17.19 5.52
CA GLU A 366 -6.32 16.36 4.64
C GLU A 366 -7.22 15.41 5.43
N PHE A 367 -6.71 14.83 6.53
CA PHE A 367 -7.44 13.86 7.34
C PHE A 367 -7.64 14.36 8.76
N THR A 368 -8.91 14.43 9.17
CA THR A 368 -9.33 14.85 10.52
C THR A 368 -8.88 13.90 11.63
N ASN A 369 -8.61 12.64 11.29
CA ASN A 369 -8.03 11.61 12.14
C ASN A 369 -6.51 11.41 11.90
N GLY A 370 -5.85 12.30 11.16
CA GLY A 370 -4.41 12.21 10.90
C GLY A 370 -3.52 12.45 12.13
N HIS A 371 -2.30 11.90 12.09
CA HIS A 371 -1.35 11.88 13.22
C HIS A 371 -0.56 13.19 13.38
N ASP A 372 -0.41 13.96 12.29
CA ASP A 372 0.22 15.29 12.29
C ASP A 372 1.70 15.32 12.65
N LEU A 373 2.44 14.27 12.27
CA LEU A 373 3.85 14.12 12.63
C LEU A 373 4.71 15.32 12.23
N ARG A 374 4.42 15.97 11.09
CA ARG A 374 5.16 17.16 10.66
C ARG A 374 5.05 18.29 11.68
N ASN A 375 3.86 18.59 12.17
CA ASN A 375 3.69 19.65 13.17
C ASN A 375 4.38 19.28 14.48
N SER A 376 4.29 18.00 14.90
CA SER A 376 4.90 17.51 16.13
C SER A 376 6.44 17.60 16.15
N TYR A 377 7.11 17.33 15.03
CA TYR A 377 8.57 17.17 15.00
C TYR A 377 9.33 18.13 14.06
N LEU A 378 8.66 18.79 13.10
CA LEU A 378 9.28 19.84 12.26
C LEU A 378 8.98 21.26 12.76
N HIS A 379 7.78 21.50 13.33
CA HIS A 379 7.32 22.84 13.68
C HIS A 379 7.29 23.13 15.20
N GLY A 380 7.79 22.20 16.02
CA GLY A 380 8.12 22.46 17.42
C GLY A 380 6.93 22.50 18.40
N THR A 381 5.73 22.05 18.02
CA THR A 381 4.57 21.96 18.93
C THR A 381 4.63 20.72 19.83
N GLN A 382 5.80 20.45 20.40
CA GLN A 382 6.16 19.12 20.91
C GLN A 382 5.28 18.63 22.06
N ALA A 383 5.08 17.32 22.05
CA ALA A 383 4.72 16.56 23.24
C ALA A 383 5.86 16.61 24.27
N ASN A 384 5.54 16.39 25.54
CA ASN A 384 6.49 16.55 26.64
C ASN A 384 7.73 15.64 26.42
N PRO A 385 8.99 16.15 26.52
CA PRO A 385 10.20 15.34 26.34
C PRO A 385 10.28 14.06 27.18
N THR A 386 9.47 13.96 28.24
CA THR A 386 9.37 12.76 29.09
C THR A 386 8.52 11.64 28.47
N GLU A 387 7.82 11.87 27.37
CA GLU A 387 6.97 10.88 26.68
C GLU A 387 7.80 9.94 25.78
N ILE A 388 8.72 9.20 26.39
CA ILE A 388 9.71 8.35 25.71
C ILE A 388 9.04 7.40 24.71
N HIS A 389 7.99 6.68 25.12
CA HIS A 389 7.29 5.73 24.25
C HIS A 389 6.61 6.39 23.04
N LEU A 390 6.11 7.63 23.19
CA LEU A 390 5.55 8.37 22.07
C LEU A 390 6.64 8.68 21.04
N HIS A 391 7.81 9.14 21.51
CA HIS A 391 8.95 9.44 20.65
C HIS A 391 9.50 8.20 19.97
N GLU A 392 9.59 7.07 20.67
CA GLU A 392 9.99 5.77 20.10
C GLU A 392 9.04 5.32 18.99
N ASN A 393 7.73 5.33 19.25
CA ASN A 393 6.73 4.96 18.25
C ASN A 393 6.74 5.90 17.04
N SER A 394 6.82 7.21 17.29
CA SER A 394 6.90 8.21 16.22
C SER A 394 8.18 8.02 15.38
N TYR A 395 9.29 7.67 16.02
CA TYR A 395 10.56 7.44 15.35
C TYR A 395 10.50 6.21 14.43
N LEU A 396 9.95 5.10 14.92
CA LEU A 396 9.74 3.89 14.12
C LEU A 396 8.80 4.15 12.94
N LEU A 397 7.75 4.95 13.16
CA LEU A 397 6.83 5.35 12.11
C LEU A 397 7.53 6.20 11.03
N TYR A 398 8.42 7.12 11.43
CA TYR A 398 9.25 7.87 10.48
C TYR A 398 10.20 6.97 9.68
N LEU A 399 10.84 5.99 10.32
CA LEU A 399 11.67 5.01 9.60
C LEU A 399 10.82 4.20 8.61
N LYS A 400 9.61 3.80 8.98
CA LYS A 400 8.68 3.09 8.10
C LYS A 400 8.37 3.90 6.85
N ILE A 401 7.91 5.15 7.00
CA ILE A 401 7.57 5.99 5.84
C ILE A 401 8.81 6.38 5.02
N LEU A 402 10.00 6.48 5.64
CA LEU A 402 11.25 6.69 4.93
C LEU A 402 11.62 5.47 4.07
N ILE A 403 11.49 4.25 4.61
CA ILE A 403 11.68 2.99 3.85
C ILE A 403 10.77 2.96 2.63
N LEU A 404 9.48 3.28 2.81
CA LEU A 404 8.52 3.34 1.71
C LEU A 404 8.90 4.40 0.67
N ALA A 405 9.29 5.60 1.10
CA ALA A 405 9.73 6.66 0.18
C ALA A 405 10.96 6.24 -0.64
N ILE A 406 11.95 5.61 0.00
CA ILE A 406 13.13 5.06 -0.69
C ILE A 406 12.71 3.97 -1.68
N PHE A 407 11.73 3.10 -1.35
CA PHE A 407 11.25 2.08 -2.29
C PHE A 407 10.59 2.71 -3.50
N LYS A 408 9.79 3.77 -3.31
CA LYS A 408 9.15 4.48 -4.41
C LYS A 408 10.17 5.17 -5.32
N ILE A 409 11.24 5.74 -4.74
CA ILE A 409 12.36 6.32 -5.50
C ILE A 409 13.12 5.24 -6.26
N GLU A 410 13.49 4.12 -5.60
CA GLU A 410 14.17 2.99 -6.23
C GLU A 410 13.37 2.47 -7.44
N ASP A 411 12.08 2.25 -7.24
CA ASP A 411 11.16 1.77 -8.28
C ASP A 411 11.09 2.72 -9.47
N ASP A 412 10.99 4.02 -9.21
CA ASP A 412 10.88 5.04 -10.24
C ASP A 412 12.17 5.16 -11.08
N LEU A 413 13.32 5.09 -10.42
CA LEU A 413 14.62 5.04 -11.09
C LEU A 413 14.80 3.76 -11.90
N PHE A 414 14.39 2.61 -11.35
CA PHE A 414 14.46 1.31 -12.03
C PHE A 414 13.66 1.32 -13.33
N ILE A 415 12.40 1.77 -13.28
CA ILE A 415 11.55 1.89 -14.47
C ILE A 415 12.20 2.82 -15.49
N TYR A 416 12.67 3.99 -15.06
CA TYR A 416 13.25 4.99 -15.95
C TYR A 416 14.47 4.44 -16.69
N LYS A 417 15.37 3.77 -15.96
CA LYS A 417 16.56 3.13 -16.52
C LYS A 417 16.20 2.00 -17.49
N LYS A 418 15.20 1.17 -17.16
CA LYS A 418 14.70 0.10 -18.02
C LYS A 418 14.12 0.65 -19.33
N LEU A 419 13.36 1.74 -19.27
CA LEU A 419 12.75 2.37 -20.44
C LEU A 419 13.77 3.09 -21.33
N MET A 420 14.87 3.60 -20.77
CA MET A 420 15.96 4.21 -21.55
C MET A 420 16.89 3.18 -22.22
N ALA A 421 16.89 1.93 -21.75
CA ALA A 421 17.70 0.86 -22.30
C ALA A 421 17.04 0.13 -23.50
N ASN A 422 15.72 0.27 -23.64
CA ASN A 422 14.92 -0.21 -24.76
C ASN A 422 14.73 0.90 -25.81
#